data_AF-A0AAE2BX52-F1
#
_entry.id   AF-A0AAE2BX52-F1
#
_cell.length_a   1.000
_cell.length_b   1.000
_cell.length_c   1.000
_cell.angle_alpha   90.00
_cell.angle_beta   90.00
_cell.angle_gamma   90.00
#
_symmetry.space_group_name_H-M   'P 1'
#
loop_
_entity.id
_entity.type
_entity.pdbx_description
1 polymer ?
#
loop_
_entity_poly.entity_id
_entity_poly.type
_entity_poly.pdbx_seq_one_letter_code
_entity_poly.pdbx_strand_id
1 'polypeptide(L)'
;MHMSKEVSYSTGLKQVLKSFLDTAEAEVRSLITLYSEVGRNADSLSQYFGEDPARCPFEQVTQTLVVFMKMFNKAHDENEQQADAEKKKLEKEALKEQGAANSPAKKDGIDALRSKLNSRNQKNAS
;
A
#
# COMPACT_ATOMS: atom_id res chain seq x y z
N MET A 1 32.44 -31.12 -57.39
CA MET A 1 32.01 -29.84 -56.81
C MET A 1 30.62 -29.90 -56.14
N HIS A 2 29.63 -30.66 -56.66
CA HIS A 2 28.29 -30.77 -56.06
C HIS A 2 28.27 -31.49 -54.70
N MET A 3 28.96 -32.63 -54.54
CA MET A 3 29.01 -33.36 -53.25
C MET A 3 29.65 -32.57 -52.09
N SER A 4 30.62 -31.70 -52.38
CA SER A 4 31.28 -30.88 -51.36
C SER A 4 30.38 -29.80 -50.77
N LYS A 5 29.37 -29.33 -51.54
CA LYS A 5 28.37 -28.37 -51.03
C LYS A 5 27.40 -29.05 -50.08
N GLU A 6 26.87 -30.22 -50.41
CA GLU A 6 25.93 -30.95 -49.54
C GLU A 6 26.54 -31.37 -48.19
N VAL A 7 27.80 -31.84 -48.20
CA VAL A 7 28.52 -32.17 -46.96
C VAL A 7 28.74 -30.92 -46.09
N SER A 8 29.01 -29.77 -46.71
CA SER A 8 29.15 -28.48 -46.03
C SER A 8 27.82 -27.99 -45.43
N TYR A 9 26.71 -28.08 -46.17
CA TYR A 9 25.38 -27.73 -45.68
C TYR A 9 24.94 -28.63 -44.50
N SER A 10 25.18 -29.94 -44.59
CA SER A 10 24.89 -30.89 -43.50
C SER A 10 25.68 -30.56 -42.22
N THR A 11 26.93 -30.12 -42.36
CA THR A 11 27.80 -29.77 -41.22
C THR A 11 27.36 -28.47 -40.57
N GLY A 12 27.01 -27.45 -41.36
CA GLY A 12 26.48 -26.18 -40.86
C GLY A 12 25.17 -26.37 -40.08
N LEU A 13 24.24 -27.17 -40.62
CA LEU A 13 22.99 -27.49 -39.93
C LEU A 13 23.23 -28.22 -38.60
N LYS A 14 24.14 -29.20 -38.57
CA LYS A 14 24.50 -29.92 -37.33
C LYS A 14 25.04 -28.99 -36.26
N GLN A 15 25.88 -28.02 -36.63
CA GLN A 15 26.45 -27.06 -35.68
C GLN A 15 25.37 -26.12 -35.11
N VAL A 16 24.47 -25.63 -35.97
CA VAL A 16 23.33 -24.79 -35.53
C VAL A 16 22.41 -25.56 -34.59
N LEU A 17 22.05 -26.80 -34.95
CA LEU A 17 21.21 -27.66 -34.11
C LEU A 17 21.85 -27.94 -32.76
N LYS A 18 23.16 -28.20 -32.72
CA LYS A 18 23.88 -28.39 -31.46
C LYS A 18 23.79 -27.16 -30.56
N SER A 19 24.11 -25.98 -31.10
CA SER A 19 24.05 -24.73 -30.33
C SER A 19 22.63 -24.42 -29.84
N PHE A 20 21.61 -24.71 -30.66
CA PHE A 20 20.22 -24.57 -30.27
C PHE A 20 19.88 -25.50 -29.10
N LEU A 21 20.24 -26.77 -29.18
CA LEU A 21 19.99 -27.74 -28.10
C LEU A 21 20.71 -27.36 -26.81
N ASP A 22 21.99 -26.98 -26.88
CA ASP A 22 22.78 -26.57 -25.71
C ASP A 22 22.13 -25.36 -25.02
N THR A 23 21.64 -24.39 -25.80
CA THR A 23 20.95 -23.19 -25.29
C THR A 23 19.61 -23.55 -24.67
N ALA A 24 18.76 -24.30 -25.40
CA ALA A 24 17.45 -24.71 -24.91
C ALA A 24 17.56 -25.52 -23.60
N GLU A 25 18.56 -26.40 -23.50
CA GLU A 25 18.80 -27.17 -22.27
C GLU A 25 19.22 -26.27 -21.10
N ALA A 26 20.05 -25.26 -21.35
CA ALA A 26 20.42 -24.27 -20.33
C ALA A 26 19.22 -23.43 -19.86
N GLU A 27 18.35 -23.01 -20.77
CA GLU A 27 17.12 -22.28 -20.45
C GLU A 27 16.15 -23.14 -19.64
N VAL A 28 15.95 -24.40 -20.04
CA VAL A 28 15.09 -25.35 -19.31
C VAL A 28 15.61 -25.57 -17.89
N ARG A 29 16.93 -25.74 -17.71
CA ARG A 29 17.53 -25.85 -16.37
C ARG A 29 17.26 -24.59 -15.54
N SER A 30 17.42 -23.41 -16.13
CA SER A 30 17.17 -22.13 -15.45
C SER A 30 15.69 -22.00 -15.04
N LEU A 31 14.77 -22.43 -15.92
CA LEU A 31 13.33 -22.43 -15.66
C LEU A 31 12.96 -23.38 -14.51
N ILE A 32 13.52 -24.59 -14.48
CA ILE A 32 13.31 -25.57 -13.41
C ILE A 32 13.77 -24.99 -12.07
N THR A 33 14.95 -24.36 -12.02
CA THR A 33 15.46 -23.72 -10.80
C THR A 33 14.51 -22.64 -10.31
N LEU A 34 14.07 -21.75 -11.21
CA LEU A 34 13.15 -20.67 -10.89
C LEU A 34 11.81 -21.19 -10.31
N TYR A 35 11.17 -22.15 -10.98
CA TYR A 35 9.91 -22.72 -10.49
C TYR A 35 10.08 -23.45 -9.15
N SER A 36 11.22 -24.11 -8.95
CA SER A 36 11.53 -24.77 -7.68
C SER A 36 11.71 -23.77 -6.55
N GLU A 37 12.39 -22.65 -6.78
CA GLU A 37 12.56 -21.58 -5.80
C GLU A 37 11.23 -20.90 -5.47
N VAL A 38 10.47 -20.53 -6.50
CA VAL A 38 9.19 -19.87 -6.34
C VAL A 38 8.17 -20.77 -5.61
N GLY A 39 8.14 -22.07 -5.93
CA GLY A 39 7.31 -23.05 -5.22
C GLY A 39 7.66 -23.12 -3.73
N ARG A 40 8.96 -23.26 -3.39
CA ARG A 40 9.40 -23.27 -1.98
C ARG A 40 9.07 -21.97 -1.24
N ASN A 41 9.14 -20.83 -1.91
CA ASN A 41 8.78 -19.55 -1.31
C ASN A 41 7.28 -19.48 -0.99
N ALA A 42 6.42 -19.98 -1.89
CA ALA A 42 4.99 -20.07 -1.65
C ALA A 42 4.67 -21.02 -0.49
N ASP A 43 5.31 -22.19 -0.44
CA ASP A 43 5.15 -23.14 0.67
C ASP A 43 5.57 -22.51 2.01
N SER A 44 6.70 -21.80 2.03
CA SER A 44 7.20 -21.11 3.22
C SER A 44 6.23 -20.01 3.69
N LEU A 45 5.58 -19.30 2.76
CA LEU A 45 4.59 -18.29 3.09
C LEU A 45 3.34 -18.91 3.72
N SER A 46 2.85 -20.01 3.17
CA SER A 46 1.73 -20.76 3.77
C SER A 46 2.07 -21.22 5.18
N GLN A 47 3.26 -21.79 5.39
CA GLN A 47 3.74 -22.20 6.71
C GLN A 47 3.84 -21.02 7.70
N TYR A 48 4.30 -19.85 7.25
CA TYR A 48 4.40 -18.66 8.09
C TYR A 48 3.03 -18.25 8.68
N PHE A 49 1.96 -18.41 7.91
CA PHE A 49 0.59 -18.16 8.38
C PHE A 49 -0.06 -19.36 9.08
N GLY A 50 0.67 -20.45 9.30
CA GLY A 50 0.16 -21.66 9.93
C GLY A 50 -0.72 -22.53 9.03
N GLU A 51 -0.71 -22.27 7.72
CA GLU A 51 -1.42 -23.06 6.73
C GLU A 51 -0.58 -24.26 6.26
N ASP A 52 -1.28 -25.30 5.79
CA ASP A 52 -0.64 -26.44 5.14
C ASP A 52 -0.35 -26.11 3.67
N PRO A 53 0.92 -26.13 3.20
CA PRO A 53 1.26 -25.88 1.80
C PRO A 53 0.50 -26.75 0.80
N ALA A 54 0.18 -28.00 1.15
CA ALA A 54 -0.58 -28.90 0.27
C ALA A 54 -2.02 -28.42 0.02
N ARG A 55 -2.52 -27.51 0.87
CA ARG A 55 -3.84 -26.90 0.78
C ARG A 55 -3.80 -25.49 0.18
N CYS A 56 -2.61 -24.97 -0.14
CA CYS A 56 -2.39 -23.64 -0.70
C CYS A 56 -1.55 -23.72 -1.97
N PRO A 57 -2.11 -24.13 -3.11
CA PRO A 57 -1.39 -24.17 -4.39
C PRO A 57 -0.80 -22.81 -4.74
N PHE A 58 0.32 -22.83 -5.48
CA PHE A 58 1.04 -21.62 -5.89
C PHE A 58 0.14 -20.55 -6.53
N GLU A 59 -0.79 -20.95 -7.39
CA GLU A 59 -1.73 -20.06 -8.06
C GLU A 59 -2.67 -19.36 -7.06
N GLN A 60 -3.09 -20.08 -6.02
CA GLN A 60 -3.94 -19.50 -4.97
C GLN A 60 -3.16 -18.51 -4.12
N VAL A 61 -1.91 -18.84 -3.76
CA VAL A 61 -1.03 -17.94 -3.00
C VAL A 61 -0.80 -16.64 -3.78
N THR A 62 -0.44 -16.74 -5.05
CA THR A 62 -0.22 -15.57 -5.91
C THR A 62 -1.49 -14.76 -6.12
N GLN A 63 -2.64 -15.40 -6.37
CA GLN A 63 -3.93 -14.72 -6.50
C GLN A 63 -4.29 -13.95 -5.23
N THR A 64 -4.12 -14.58 -4.06
CA THR A 64 -4.38 -13.96 -2.76
C THR A 64 -3.54 -12.71 -2.57
N LEU A 65 -2.23 -12.78 -2.84
CA LEU A 65 -1.33 -11.64 -2.74
C LEU A 65 -1.73 -10.49 -3.69
N VAL A 66 -2.09 -10.81 -4.93
CA VAL A 66 -2.53 -9.80 -5.92
C VAL A 66 -3.80 -9.10 -5.45
N VAL A 67 -4.79 -9.84 -4.94
CA VAL A 67 -6.02 -9.26 -4.41
C VAL A 67 -5.74 -8.41 -3.18
N PHE A 68 -4.92 -8.92 -2.26
CA PHE A 68 -4.51 -8.20 -1.05
C PHE A 68 -3.85 -6.87 -1.39
N MET A 69 -2.83 -6.85 -2.26
CA MET A 69 -2.13 -5.62 -2.64
C MET A 69 -3.08 -4.60 -3.27
N LYS A 70 -4.00 -5.04 -4.14
CA LYS A 70 -5.00 -4.17 -4.76
C LYS A 70 -5.91 -3.53 -3.71
N MET A 71 -6.43 -4.33 -2.79
CA MET A 71 -7.32 -3.84 -1.73
C MET A 71 -6.58 -2.97 -0.72
N PHE A 72 -5.35 -3.34 -0.37
CA PHE A 72 -4.50 -2.60 0.54
C PHE A 72 -4.19 -1.19 0.02
N ASN A 73 -3.78 -1.07 -1.25
CA ASN A 73 -3.51 0.23 -1.87
C ASN A 73 -4.78 1.09 -1.93
N LYS A 74 -5.91 0.48 -2.30
CA LYS A 74 -7.20 1.19 -2.29
C LYS A 74 -7.56 1.71 -0.90
N ALA A 75 -7.45 0.86 0.12
CA ALA A 75 -7.74 1.25 1.49
C ALA A 75 -6.77 2.33 2.01
N HIS A 76 -5.50 2.28 1.59
CA HIS A 76 -4.53 3.33 1.90
C HIS A 76 -5.00 4.69 1.35
N ASP A 77 -5.38 4.76 0.08
CA ASP A 77 -5.84 6.00 -0.55
C ASP A 77 -7.14 6.53 0.09
N GLU A 78 -8.06 5.62 0.42
CA GLU A 78 -9.32 5.96 1.10
C GLU A 78 -9.07 6.49 2.52
N ASN A 79 -8.14 5.89 3.25
CA ASN A 79 -7.77 6.33 4.61
C ASN A 79 -7.13 7.72 4.60
N GLU A 80 -6.27 8.03 3.62
CA GLU A 80 -5.65 9.34 3.49
C GLU A 80 -6.70 10.43 3.22
N GLN A 81 -7.64 10.17 2.31
CA GLN A 81 -8.75 11.08 2.02
C GLN A 81 -9.63 11.34 3.25
N GLN A 82 -9.93 10.29 4.01
CA GLN A 82 -10.73 10.40 5.23
C GLN A 82 -10.01 11.22 6.30
N ALA A 83 -8.71 10.97 6.52
CA ALA A 83 -7.91 11.71 7.49
C ALA A 83 -7.86 13.22 7.16
N ASP A 84 -7.69 13.57 5.88
CA ASP A 84 -7.70 14.96 5.42
C ASP A 84 -9.06 15.65 5.61
N ALA A 85 -10.15 14.92 5.34
CA ALA A 85 -11.50 15.43 5.52
C ALA A 85 -11.82 15.69 7.00
N GLU A 86 -11.42 14.77 7.89
CA GLU A 86 -11.58 14.90 9.34
C GLU A 86 -10.77 16.07 9.89
N LYS A 87 -9.51 16.22 9.47
CA LYS A 87 -8.68 17.37 9.86
C LYS A 87 -9.31 18.70 9.47
N LYS A 88 -9.78 18.85 8.22
CA LYS A 88 -10.47 20.06 7.75
C LYS A 88 -11.76 20.35 8.51
N LYS A 89 -12.52 19.30 8.85
CA LYS A 89 -13.75 19.44 9.64
C LYS A 89 -13.46 19.95 11.05
N LEU A 90 -12.45 19.38 11.73
CA LEU A 90 -12.03 19.80 13.06
C LEU A 90 -11.53 21.25 13.07
N GLU A 91 -10.71 21.64 12.08
CA GLU A 91 -10.26 23.02 11.93
C GLU A 91 -11.42 24.00 11.74
N LYS A 92 -12.40 23.64 10.90
CA LYS A 92 -13.60 24.47 10.67
C LYS A 92 -14.49 24.57 11.90
N GLU A 93 -14.65 23.50 12.66
CA GLU A 93 -15.41 23.48 13.92
C GLU A 93 -14.72 24.32 15.00
N ALA A 94 -13.40 24.21 15.14
CA ALA A 94 -12.61 25.02 16.07
C ALA A 94 -12.68 26.53 15.75
N LEU A 95 -12.63 26.91 14.47
CA LEU A 95 -12.79 28.31 14.04
C LEU A 95 -14.19 28.85 14.34
N LYS A 96 -15.24 28.05 14.15
CA LYS A 96 -16.62 28.44 14.51
C LYS A 96 -16.78 28.63 16.02
N GLU A 97 -16.18 27.74 16.82
CA GLU A 97 -16.24 27.84 18.28
C GLU A 97 -15.46 29.06 18.81
N GLN A 98 -14.26 29.35 18.27
CA GLN A 98 -13.52 30.58 18.60
C GLN A 98 -14.26 31.84 18.15
N GLY A 99 -14.88 31.84 16.97
CA GLY A 99 -15.69 32.97 16.48
C GLY A 99 -16.93 33.22 17.35
N ALA A 100 -17.58 32.16 17.84
CA ALA A 100 -18.69 32.28 18.78
C ALA A 100 -18.23 32.75 20.17
N ALA A 101 -17.06 32.33 20.64
CA ALA A 101 -16.48 32.77 21.91
C ALA A 101 -16.03 34.26 21.89
N ASN A 102 -15.56 34.77 20.74
CA ASN A 102 -15.15 36.16 20.54
C ASN A 102 -16.28 37.12 20.10
N SER A 103 -17.53 36.64 20.02
CA SER A 103 -18.67 37.50 19.69
C SER A 103 -18.95 38.53 20.80
N PRO A 104 -19.20 39.81 20.47
CA PRO A 104 -19.29 40.91 21.45
C PRO A 104 -20.41 40.73 22.50
N ALA A 105 -21.44 39.92 22.19
CA ALA A 105 -22.56 39.65 23.08
C ALA A 105 -22.17 39.00 24.43
N LYS A 106 -21.05 38.25 24.50
CA LYS A 106 -20.54 37.72 25.79
C LYS A 106 -19.62 38.69 26.53
N LYS A 107 -19.00 39.64 25.82
CA LYS A 107 -18.09 40.64 26.42
C LYS A 107 -18.88 41.69 27.19
N ASP A 108 -20.03 42.12 26.64
CA ASP A 108 -20.96 43.05 27.31
C ASP A 108 -21.50 42.50 28.64
N GLY A 109 -21.77 41.19 28.71
CA GLY A 109 -22.25 40.54 29.93
C GLY A 109 -21.21 40.49 31.05
N ILE A 110 -19.93 40.27 30.72
CA ILE A 110 -18.83 40.19 31.68
C ILE A 110 -18.48 41.60 32.21
N ASP A 111 -18.46 42.61 31.33
CA ASP A 111 -18.19 44.00 31.72
C ASP A 111 -19.35 44.59 32.56
N ALA A 112 -20.60 44.24 32.25
CA ALA A 112 -21.76 44.63 33.06
C ALA A 112 -21.76 43.98 34.46
N LEU A 113 -21.36 42.70 34.59
CA LEU A 113 -21.21 42.02 35.88
C LEU A 113 -20.06 42.59 36.71
N ARG A 114 -18.91 42.87 36.07
CA ARG A 114 -17.74 43.48 36.71
C ARG A 114 -18.06 44.89 37.23
N SER A 115 -18.80 45.69 36.46
CA SER A 115 -19.27 47.02 36.88
C SER A 115 -20.26 46.95 38.07
N LYS A 116 -21.17 45.97 38.08
CA LYS A 116 -22.10 45.73 39.21
C LYS A 116 -21.40 45.28 40.50
N LEU A 117 -20.31 44.50 40.41
CA LEU A 117 -19.57 44.06 41.59
C LEU A 117 -18.80 45.22 42.23
N ASN A 118 -18.14 46.05 41.42
CA ASN A 118 -17.38 47.21 41.90
C ASN A 118 -18.28 48.28 42.55
N SER A 119 -19.49 48.49 42.02
CA SER A 119 -20.47 49.42 42.59
C SER A 119 -21.15 48.91 43.87
N ARG A 120 -21.17 47.58 44.11
CA ARG A 120 -21.66 46.99 45.36
C ARG A 120 -20.67 47.13 46.51
N ASN A 121 -19.37 47.02 46.22
CA ASN A 121 -18.32 47.16 47.22
C ASN A 121 -18.15 48.61 47.73
N GLN A 122 -18.53 49.62 46.95
CA GLN A 122 -18.54 51.02 47.41
C GLN A 122 -19.76 51.39 48.26
N LYS A 123 -20.88 50.66 48.16
CA LYS A 123 -22.12 50.94 48.92
C LYS A 123 -22.13 50.33 50.32
N ASN A 124 -21.19 49.44 50.63
CA ASN A 124 -21.07 48.78 51.94
C ASN A 124 -19.97 49.39 52.83
N ALA A 125 -19.44 50.56 52.46
CA ALA A 125 -18.32 51.23 53.15
C ALA A 125 -18.67 52.61 53.75
N SER A 126 -19.95 52.84 54.09
CA SER A 126 -20.40 54.00 54.87
C SER A 126 -21.06 53.58 56.16
#